data_AF-A0A2D8C7R1-F1
#
_entry.id   AF-A0A2D8C7R1-F1
#
_cell.length_a   1.000
_cell.length_b   1.000
_cell.length_c   1.000
_cell.angle_alpha   90.00
_cell.angle_beta   90.00
_cell.angle_gamma   90.00
#
_symmetry.space_group_name_H-M   'P 1'
#
loop_
_entity.id
_entity.type
_entity.pdbx_description
1 polymer ?
#
loop_
_entity_poly.entity_id
_entity_poly.type
_entity_poly.pdbx_seq_one_letter_code
_entity_poly.pdbx_strand_id
1 'polypeptide(L)'
;MLKKTTIHYFLGLGLALLTILIVEGTLAVLPDIGWYFMTVIYLTIFVLQITFYYLTTNYKFGWTAISFIVNFILWTFEQVVIEKTFHDSFIYHGENWKIAAYVLGGLLWVTNKILIDQLLNLNKSINVQTSKINV
;
A
#
# COMPACT_ATOMS: atom_id res chain seq x y z
N MET A 1 -20.12 -2.33 5.36
CA MET A 1 -18.72 -2.82 5.40
C MET A 1 -18.20 -3.07 3.98
N LEU A 2 -18.82 -3.97 3.20
CA LEU A 2 -18.43 -4.29 1.81
C LEU A 2 -18.18 -3.06 0.91
N LYS A 3 -19.15 -2.13 0.82
CA LYS A 3 -19.04 -0.94 -0.06
C LYS A 3 -17.82 -0.06 0.25
N LYS A 4 -17.43 0.05 1.53
CA LYS A 4 -16.22 0.79 1.92
C LYS A 4 -14.97 0.02 1.50
N THR A 5 -14.91 -1.28 1.73
CA THR A 5 -13.81 -2.15 1.32
C THR A 5 -13.57 -2.10 -0.19
N THR A 6 -14.62 -2.19 -1.00
CA THR A 6 -14.53 -2.09 -2.47
C THR A 6 -13.92 -0.77 -2.93
N ILE A 7 -14.30 0.35 -2.31
CA ILE A 7 -13.70 1.67 -2.62
C ILE A 7 -12.21 1.71 -2.28
N HIS A 8 -11.77 1.06 -1.19
CA HIS A 8 -10.34 1.01 -0.84
C HIS A 8 -9.53 0.27 -1.91
N TYR A 9 -10.06 -0.85 -2.41
CA TYR A 9 -9.43 -1.59 -3.51
C TYR A 9 -9.38 -0.78 -4.81
N PHE A 10 -10.45 -0.08 -5.18
CA PHE A 10 -10.42 0.80 -6.36
C PHE A 10 -9.43 1.94 -6.22
N LEU A 11 -9.38 2.59 -5.05
CA LEU A 11 -8.41 3.67 -4.79
C LEU A 11 -6.98 3.14 -4.83
N GLY A 12 -6.70 2.00 -4.19
CA GLY A 12 -5.35 1.44 -4.19
C GLY A 12 -4.92 0.92 -5.56
N LEU A 13 -5.83 0.32 -6.33
CA LEU A 13 -5.57 -0.07 -7.72
C LEU A 13 -5.26 1.17 -8.58
N GLY A 14 -6.06 2.23 -8.44
CA GLY A 14 -5.83 3.49 -9.13
C GLY A 14 -4.46 4.11 -8.82
N LEU A 15 -4.06 4.09 -7.54
CA LEU A 15 -2.74 4.60 -7.12
C LEU A 15 -1.59 3.71 -7.61
N ALA A 16 -1.75 2.39 -7.61
CA ALA A 16 -0.75 1.48 -8.16
C ALA A 16 -0.54 1.72 -9.66
N LEU A 17 -1.63 1.85 -10.44
CA LEU A 17 -1.56 2.18 -11.87
C LEU A 17 -0.96 3.57 -12.11
N LEU A 18 -1.30 4.55 -11.28
CA LEU A 18 -0.71 5.89 -11.36
C LEU A 18 0.80 5.86 -11.09
N THR A 19 1.25 5.04 -10.14
CA THR A 19 2.68 4.85 -9.85
C THR A 19 3.41 4.32 -11.09
N ILE A 20 2.84 3.30 -11.75
CA ILE A 20 3.40 2.74 -12.99
C ILE A 20 3.48 3.82 -14.07
N LEU A 21 2.42 4.60 -14.26
CA LEU A 21 2.39 5.66 -15.27
C LEU A 21 3.46 6.73 -15.02
N ILE A 22 3.68 7.12 -13.76
CA ILE A 22 4.72 8.09 -13.39
C ILE A 22 6.12 7.51 -13.61
N VAL A 23 6.36 6.25 -13.19
CA VAL A 23 7.63 5.54 -13.33
C VAL A 23 8.01 5.42 -14.82
N GLU A 24 7.13 4.82 -15.63
CA GLU A 24 7.35 4.58 -17.06
C GLU A 24 7.43 5.91 -17.84
N GLY A 25 6.55 6.87 -17.52
CA GLY A 25 6.56 8.19 -18.14
C GLY A 25 7.85 8.96 -17.85
N THR A 26 8.39 8.84 -16.63
CA THR A 26 9.65 9.48 -16.27
C THR A 26 10.84 8.85 -16.99
N LEU A 27 10.88 7.51 -17.12
CA LEU A 27 11.92 6.82 -17.90
C LEU A 27 11.88 7.18 -19.38
N ALA A 28 10.69 7.33 -19.96
CA ALA A 28 10.53 7.70 -21.36
C ALA A 28 11.01 9.12 -21.66
N VAL A 29 10.81 10.06 -20.73
CA VAL A 29 11.22 11.47 -20.91
C VAL A 29 12.68 11.69 -20.52
N LEU A 30 13.19 10.95 -19.53
CA LEU A 30 14.54 11.11 -18.97
C LEU A 30 15.24 9.74 -18.84
N PRO A 31 15.69 9.13 -19.95
CA PRO A 31 16.26 7.77 -19.95
C PRO A 31 17.58 7.64 -19.16
N ASP A 32 18.34 8.73 -19.02
CA ASP A 32 19.65 8.75 -18.34
C ASP A 32 19.60 9.36 -16.93
N ILE A 33 18.42 9.45 -16.31
CA ILE A 33 18.25 10.11 -15.01
C ILE A 33 18.95 9.38 -13.84
N GLY A 34 19.42 8.14 -14.09
CA GLY A 34 20.31 7.40 -13.19
C GLY A 34 19.73 7.23 -11.78
N TRP A 35 20.54 7.49 -10.76
CA TRP A 35 20.15 7.31 -9.35
C TRP A 35 19.06 8.27 -8.88
N TYR A 36 18.91 9.44 -9.52
CA TYR A 36 17.84 10.40 -9.20
C TYR A 36 16.45 9.81 -9.49
N PHE A 37 16.36 8.83 -10.39
CA PHE A 37 15.13 8.08 -10.65
C PHE A 37 14.56 7.45 -9.39
N MET A 38 15.44 6.82 -8.61
CA MET A 38 15.05 6.12 -7.38
C MET A 38 14.45 7.09 -6.38
N THR A 39 15.04 8.28 -6.22
CA THR A 39 14.52 9.32 -5.33
C THR A 39 13.12 9.79 -5.76
N VAL A 40 12.89 10.03 -7.04
CA VAL A 40 11.58 10.45 -7.58
C VAL A 40 10.54 9.37 -7.35
N ILE A 41 10.89 8.10 -7.56
CA ILE A 41 9.99 6.97 -7.32
C ILE A 41 9.61 6.88 -5.84
N TYR A 42 10.60 6.89 -4.94
CA TYR A 42 10.33 6.75 -3.51
C TYR A 42 9.48 7.90 -2.97
N LEU A 43 9.74 9.14 -3.41
CA LEU A 43 8.92 10.30 -3.05
C LEU A 43 7.49 10.17 -3.60
N THR A 44 7.35 9.73 -4.85
CA THR A 44 6.03 9.51 -5.48
C THR A 44 5.23 8.46 -4.70
N ILE A 45 5.82 7.30 -4.44
CA ILE A 45 5.18 6.22 -3.68
C ILE A 45 4.79 6.73 -2.28
N PHE A 46 5.68 7.44 -1.59
CA PHE A 46 5.40 7.97 -0.26
C PHE A 46 4.21 8.95 -0.25
N VAL A 47 4.18 9.90 -1.20
CA VAL A 47 3.07 10.85 -1.34
C VAL A 47 1.74 10.15 -1.66
N LEU A 48 1.77 9.15 -2.54
CA LEU A 48 0.58 8.37 -2.89
C LEU A 48 0.08 7.54 -1.70
N GLN A 49 0.97 6.98 -0.89
CA GLN A 49 0.59 6.29 0.35
C GLN A 49 -0.03 7.24 1.38
N ILE A 50 0.53 8.44 1.57
CA ILE A 50 -0.08 9.47 2.43
C ILE A 50 -1.48 9.83 1.93
N THR A 51 -1.63 10.05 0.63
CA THR A 51 -2.91 10.39 0.00
C THR A 51 -3.94 9.27 0.21
N PHE A 52 -3.52 8.01 0.05
CA PHE A 52 -4.37 6.85 0.32
C PHE A 52 -4.88 6.85 1.77
N TYR A 53 -3.99 7.04 2.75
CA TYR A 53 -4.36 7.07 4.17
C TYR A 53 -5.28 8.23 4.50
N TYR A 54 -5.04 9.41 3.92
CA TYR A 54 -5.92 10.57 4.06
C TYR A 54 -7.34 10.28 3.57
N LEU A 55 -7.48 9.61 2.41
CA LEU A 55 -8.79 9.33 1.80
C LEU A 55 -9.54 8.16 2.46
N THR A 56 -8.83 7.25 3.13
CA THR A 56 -9.41 5.97 3.56
C THR A 56 -9.49 5.78 5.06
N THR A 57 -8.77 6.56 5.86
CA THR A 57 -8.71 6.40 7.31
C THR A 57 -9.68 7.33 8.03
N ASN A 58 -10.38 6.82 9.06
CA ASN A 58 -11.30 7.58 9.91
C ASN A 58 -10.77 7.74 11.36
N TYR A 59 -9.49 7.47 11.61
CA TYR A 59 -8.89 7.52 12.94
C TYR A 59 -8.27 8.87 13.27
N LYS A 60 -8.07 9.11 14.57
CA LYS A 60 -7.21 10.20 15.05
C LYS A 60 -5.77 9.96 14.57
N PHE A 61 -5.04 11.06 14.35
CA PHE A 61 -3.69 11.06 13.79
C PHE A 61 -2.75 10.00 14.36
N GLY A 62 -2.70 9.81 15.69
CA GLY A 62 -1.81 8.81 16.31
C GLY A 62 -2.09 7.37 15.87
N TRP A 63 -3.36 6.98 15.78
CA TRP A 63 -3.74 5.64 15.31
C TRP A 63 -3.53 5.47 13.80
N THR A 64 -3.73 6.55 13.03
CA THR A 64 -3.41 6.59 11.60
C THR A 64 -1.92 6.36 11.37
N ALA A 65 -1.06 7.02 12.14
CA ALA A 65 0.39 6.87 12.05
C ALA A 65 0.84 5.45 12.40
N ILE A 66 0.29 4.85 13.46
CA ILE A 66 0.57 3.45 13.82
C ILE A 66 0.13 2.50 12.70
N SER A 67 -1.10 2.68 12.17
CA SER A 67 -1.60 1.87 11.05
C SER A 67 -0.69 1.99 9.82
N PHE A 68 -0.22 3.20 9.52
CA PHE A 68 0.72 3.45 8.43
C PHE A 68 2.06 2.71 8.63
N ILE A 69 2.69 2.86 9.80
CA ILE A 69 4.01 2.26 10.07
C ILE A 69 3.92 0.73 10.00
N VAL A 70 2.90 0.13 10.62
CA VAL A 70 2.73 -1.32 10.61
C VAL A 70 2.49 -1.83 9.18
N ASN A 71 1.63 -1.15 8.42
CA ASN A 71 1.36 -1.53 7.03
C ASN A 71 2.63 -1.42 6.17
N PHE A 72 3.41 -0.35 6.37
CA PHE A 72 4.67 -0.14 5.66
C PHE A 72 5.69 -1.27 5.89
N ILE A 73 5.85 -1.68 7.16
CA ILE A 73 6.74 -2.78 7.52
C ILE A 73 6.28 -4.09 6.88
N LEU A 74 4.99 -4.44 7.02
CA LEU A 74 4.43 -5.67 6.44
C LEU A 74 4.60 -5.71 4.93
N TRP A 75 4.23 -4.62 4.26
CA TRP A 75 4.35 -4.54 2.82
C TRP A 75 5.80 -4.66 2.33
N THR A 76 6.75 -4.08 3.06
CA THR A 76 8.18 -4.19 2.71
C THR A 76 8.64 -5.65 2.77
N PHE A 77 8.25 -6.40 3.81
CA PHE A 77 8.56 -7.83 3.89
C PHE A 77 7.91 -8.62 2.76
N GLU A 78 6.66 -8.31 2.42
CA GLU A 78 5.95 -8.96 1.32
C GLU A 78 6.59 -8.69 -0.03
N GLN A 79 7.10 -7.47 -0.29
CA GLN A 79 7.82 -7.18 -1.53
C GLN A 79 9.07 -8.05 -1.67
N VAL A 80 9.84 -8.22 -0.59
CA VAL A 80 11.03 -9.10 -0.59
C VAL A 80 10.63 -10.55 -0.88
N VAL A 81 9.51 -11.02 -0.31
CA VAL A 81 9.00 -12.38 -0.56
C VAL A 81 8.53 -12.53 -2.00
N ILE A 82 7.76 -11.58 -2.54
CA ILE A 82 7.30 -11.58 -3.93
C ILE A 82 8.50 -11.63 -4.88
N GLU A 83 9.48 -10.76 -4.66
CA GLU A 83 10.68 -10.72 -5.49
C GLU A 83 11.40 -12.07 -5.45
N LYS A 84 11.64 -12.63 -4.26
CA LYS A 84 12.33 -13.91 -4.11
C LYS A 84 11.55 -15.09 -4.70
N THR A 85 10.22 -15.12 -4.54
CA THR A 85 9.36 -16.21 -5.00
C THR A 85 9.15 -16.17 -6.51
N PHE A 86 9.06 -14.98 -7.08
CA PHE A 86 8.72 -14.80 -8.49
C PHE A 86 9.92 -14.41 -9.37
N HIS A 87 11.13 -14.25 -8.81
CA HIS A 87 12.36 -13.88 -9.52
C HIS A 87 12.57 -14.73 -10.79
N ASP A 88 12.48 -16.05 -10.63
CA ASP A 88 12.73 -17.02 -11.72
C ASP A 88 11.45 -17.40 -12.47
N SER A 89 10.33 -16.73 -12.20
CA SER A 89 9.03 -17.04 -12.81
C SER A 89 8.77 -16.16 -14.05
N PHE A 90 7.80 -16.60 -14.86
CA PHE A 90 7.31 -15.84 -16.02
C PHE A 90 6.80 -14.44 -15.66
N ILE A 91 6.47 -14.19 -14.38
CA ILE A 91 6.01 -12.90 -13.87
C ILE A 91 7.11 -11.84 -13.88
N TYR A 92 8.40 -12.24 -13.84
CA TYR A 92 9.54 -11.32 -13.90
C TYR A 92 10.32 -11.37 -15.22
N HIS A 93 10.23 -12.47 -15.98
CA HIS A 93 11.05 -12.71 -17.18
C HIS A 93 10.51 -12.14 -18.50
N GLY A 94 9.38 -11.42 -18.50
CA GLY A 94 8.90 -10.69 -19.68
C GLY A 94 8.72 -9.21 -19.40
N GLU A 95 9.12 -8.34 -20.33
CA GLU A 95 9.01 -6.87 -20.22
C GLU A 95 7.59 -6.41 -19.82
N ASN A 96 6.55 -7.15 -20.23
CA ASN A 96 5.14 -6.87 -19.92
C ASN A 96 4.65 -7.38 -18.55
N TRP A 97 5.40 -8.25 -17.86
CA TRP A 97 4.91 -8.96 -16.67
C TRP A 97 5.32 -8.32 -15.34
N LYS A 98 6.27 -7.38 -15.35
CA LYS A 98 6.60 -6.52 -14.19
C LYS A 98 5.38 -5.77 -13.65
N ILE A 99 4.43 -5.43 -14.52
CA ILE A 99 3.15 -4.80 -14.17
C ILE A 99 2.34 -5.68 -13.21
N ALA A 100 2.34 -7.01 -13.38
CA ALA A 100 1.60 -7.91 -12.50
C ALA A 100 2.18 -7.92 -11.08
N ALA A 101 3.51 -7.83 -10.93
CA ALA A 101 4.16 -7.71 -9.63
C ALA A 101 3.80 -6.38 -8.94
N TYR A 102 3.79 -5.26 -9.67
CA TYR A 102 3.36 -3.97 -9.13
C TYR A 102 1.89 -3.95 -8.71
N VAL A 103 1.00 -4.53 -9.53
CA VAL A 103 -0.43 -4.66 -9.20
C VAL A 103 -0.61 -5.52 -7.95
N LEU A 104 0.07 -6.67 -7.88
CA LEU A 104 0.02 -7.56 -6.71
C LEU A 104 0.52 -6.84 -5.45
N GLY A 105 1.63 -6.12 -5.54
CA GLY A 105 2.17 -5.32 -4.44
C GLY A 105 1.20 -4.23 -3.97
N GLY A 106 0.53 -3.55 -4.90
CA GLY A 106 -0.51 -2.57 -4.56
C GLY A 106 -1.74 -3.19 -3.89
N LEU A 107 -2.17 -4.37 -4.35
CA LEU A 107 -3.30 -5.10 -3.74
C LEU A 107 -2.98 -5.58 -2.32
N LEU A 108 -1.75 -6.05 -2.08
CA LEU A 108 -1.28 -6.45 -0.75
C LEU A 108 -1.22 -5.26 0.20
N TRP A 109 -0.70 -4.11 -0.25
CA TRP A 109 -0.72 -2.86 0.53
C TRP A 109 -2.13 -2.50 1.02
N VAL A 110 -3.12 -2.55 0.12
CA VAL A 110 -4.51 -2.25 0.46
C VAL A 110 -5.09 -3.27 1.43
N THR A 111 -4.80 -4.55 1.20
CA THR A 111 -5.30 -5.66 2.01
C THR A 111 -4.78 -5.55 3.45
N ASN A 112 -3.49 -5.33 3.62
CA ASN A 112 -2.87 -5.15 4.93
C ASN A 112 -3.46 -3.94 5.67
N LYS A 113 -3.64 -2.81 4.98
CA LYS A 113 -4.31 -1.63 5.55
C LYS A 113 -5.72 -1.96 6.04
N ILE A 114 -6.52 -2.67 5.24
CA ILE A 114 -7.89 -3.06 5.62
C ILE A 114 -7.88 -3.96 6.86
N LEU A 115 -6.98 -4.94 6.92
CA LEU A 115 -6.86 -5.86 8.06
C LEU A 115 -6.43 -5.12 9.33
N ILE A 116 -5.43 -4.25 9.24
CA ILE A 116 -4.96 -3.44 10.37
C ILE A 116 -6.10 -2.56 10.90
N ASP A 117 -6.83 -1.87 10.02
CA ASP A 117 -7.94 -1.04 10.42
C ASP A 117 -9.07 -1.85 11.09
N GLN A 118 -9.35 -3.06 10.60
CA GLN A 118 -10.30 -3.96 11.26
C GLN A 118 -9.82 -4.36 12.67
N LEU A 119 -8.54 -4.70 12.83
CA LEU A 119 -7.95 -5.02 14.13
C LEU A 119 -8.01 -3.83 15.10
N LEU A 120 -7.70 -2.61 14.62
CA LEU A 120 -7.79 -1.40 15.43
C LEU A 120 -9.23 -1.08 15.84
N ASN A 121 -10.21 -1.30 14.95
CA ASN A 121 -11.63 -1.16 15.27
C ASN A 121 -12.08 -2.18 16.32
N LEU A 122 -11.64 -3.43 16.21
CA LEU A 122 -11.94 -4.48 17.17
C LEU A 122 -11.38 -4.12 18.56
N ASN A 123 -10.11 -3.73 18.65
CA ASN A 123 -9.48 -3.31 19.90
C ASN A 123 -10.23 -2.14 20.56
N LYS A 124 -10.65 -1.14 19.76
CA LYS A 124 -11.46 -0.03 20.27
C LYS A 124 -12.80 -0.51 20.83
N SER A 125 -13.47 -1.44 20.14
CA SER A 125 -14.78 -1.96 20.56
C SER A 125 -14.71 -2.76 21.87
N ILE A 126 -13.66 -3.57 22.02
CA ILE A 126 -13.39 -4.36 23.23
C ILE A 126 -13.15 -3.43 24.41
N ASN A 127 -12.25 -2.44 24.27
CA ASN A 127 -11.95 -1.50 25.37
C ASN A 127 -13.19 -0.73 25.85
N VAL A 128 -14.10 -0.37 24.95
CA VAL A 128 -15.36 0.31 25.33
C VAL A 128 -16.31 -0.63 26.06
N GLN A 129 -16.37 -1.91 25.68
CA GLN A 129 -17.18 -2.89 26.40
C GLN A 129 -16.60 -3.18 27.79
N THR A 130 -15.29 -3.39 27.91
CA THR A 130 -14.63 -3.65 29.19
C THR A 130 -14.78 -2.45 30.15
N SER A 131 -14.69 -1.22 29.64
CA SER A 131 -14.92 -0.02 30.46
C SER A 131 -16.36 0.11 30.97
N LYS A 132 -17.35 -0.45 30.26
CA LYS A 132 -18.76 -0.43 30.68
C LYS A 132 -19.09 -1.53 31.68
N ILE A 133 -18.32 -2.61 31.71
CA ILE A 133 -18.49 -3.73 32.66
C ILE A 133 -17.84 -3.40 34.00
N ASN A 134 -16.79 -2.57 34.01
CA ASN A 134 -16.08 -2.15 35.21
C ASN A 134 -16.64 -0.86 35.88
N VAL A 135 -17.85 -0.43 35.50
CA VAL A 135 -18.62 0.68 36.10
C VAL A 135 -19.93 0.10 36.63
#